data_AF-A0A7W1U054-F1
#
_entry.id   AF-A0A7W1U054-F1
#
_cell.length_a   1.000
_cell.length_b   1.000
_cell.length_c   1.000
_cell.angle_alpha   90.00
_cell.angle_beta   90.00
_cell.angle_gamma   90.00
#
_symmetry.space_group_name_H-M   'P 1'
#
loop_
_entity.id
_entity.type
_entity.pdbx_description
1 polymer ?
#
loop_
_entity_poly.entity_id
_entity_poly.type
_entity_poly.pdbx_seq_one_letter_code
_entity_poly.pdbx_strand_id
1 'polypeptide(L)'
;MRYLTILLVCLGLMGMSKGHAWLDDRGCFRDLQVHFFEPLWVTQALSLHQIFQSQWDPINSKLQDRVRDVPTILKQRANRRGYSSPLENPFQPIAAGELLRQILLEMFTQVLNESNITNQSDIEEMFAYIEQQQRERIKACLGTTKLGK
;
A
#
# COMPACT_ATOMS: atom_id res chain seq x y z
N MET A 1 -30.89 54.70 35.21
CA MET A 1 -30.22 54.01 34.09
C MET A 1 -28.72 53.91 34.36
N ARG A 2 -28.25 52.75 34.81
CA ARG A 2 -26.83 52.39 34.89
C ARG A 2 -26.74 50.91 34.52
N TYR A 3 -26.16 50.63 33.35
CA TYR A 3 -25.92 49.29 32.84
C TYR A 3 -24.69 48.71 33.55
N LEU A 4 -24.88 47.58 34.23
CA LEU A 4 -23.81 46.77 34.81
C LEU A 4 -23.53 45.62 33.86
N THR A 5 -22.38 45.66 33.19
CA THR A 5 -21.97 44.73 32.13
C THR A 5 -21.61 43.37 32.72
N ILE A 6 -22.24 42.33 32.18
CA ILE A 6 -22.07 40.92 32.53
C ILE A 6 -20.72 40.43 32.00
N LEU A 7 -19.84 39.95 32.89
CA LEU A 7 -18.60 39.25 32.57
C LEU A 7 -18.93 37.76 32.41
N LEU A 8 -18.92 37.26 31.18
CA LEU A 8 -19.24 35.88 30.83
C LEU A 8 -17.95 35.12 30.43
N VAL A 9 -17.87 33.92 30.97
CA VAL A 9 -16.74 32.97 31.05
C VAL A 9 -16.50 32.25 29.71
N CYS A 10 -15.35 31.57 29.61
CA CYS A 10 -14.96 30.53 28.62
C CYS A 10 -14.37 31.12 27.32
N LEU A 11 -13.29 30.62 26.72
CA LEU A 11 -12.78 29.27 26.63
C LEU A 11 -11.23 29.29 26.57
N GLY A 12 -10.61 28.38 27.33
CA GLY A 12 -9.29 27.89 26.98
C GLY A 12 -9.37 27.12 25.67
N LEU A 13 -8.78 27.66 24.60
CA LEU A 13 -8.51 26.89 23.40
C LEU A 13 -7.39 25.91 23.72
N MET A 14 -7.81 24.67 23.92
CA MET A 14 -6.95 23.50 24.05
C MET A 14 -5.93 23.48 22.89
N GLY A 15 -4.66 23.43 23.28
CA GLY A 15 -3.56 23.17 22.37
C GLY A 15 -3.78 21.87 21.59
N MET A 16 -3.45 21.93 20.31
CA MET A 16 -3.60 20.87 19.33
C MET A 16 -2.84 19.59 19.75
N SER A 17 -3.55 18.51 20.08
CA SER A 17 -2.92 17.18 20.15
C SER A 17 -2.89 16.54 18.75
N LYS A 18 -1.93 16.94 17.91
CA LYS A 18 -1.55 16.19 16.69
C LYS A 18 -0.70 14.96 17.05
N GLY A 19 -1.21 14.12 17.95
CA GLY A 19 -0.46 13.00 18.53
C GLY A 19 -0.77 11.63 17.94
N HIS A 20 -1.73 11.49 17.00
CA HIS A 20 -2.28 10.18 16.64
C HIS A 20 -2.20 9.81 15.14
N ALA A 21 -1.90 10.75 14.24
CA ALA A 21 -1.83 10.45 12.80
C ALA A 21 -0.70 9.47 12.42
N TRP A 22 0.47 9.57 13.06
CA TRP A 22 1.65 8.75 12.72
C TRP A 22 1.54 7.26 13.07
N LEU A 23 0.62 6.88 13.96
CA LEU A 23 0.37 5.47 14.30
C LEU A 23 -0.61 4.81 13.33
N ASP A 24 -1.55 5.60 12.78
CA ASP A 24 -2.55 5.15 11.81
C ASP A 24 -1.90 4.82 10.45
N ASP A 25 -0.98 5.68 9.98
CA ASP A 25 -0.25 5.49 8.71
C ASP A 25 0.56 4.18 8.67
N ARG A 26 1.13 3.76 9.80
CA ARG A 26 1.93 2.50 9.87
C ARG A 26 1.08 1.25 9.90
N GLY A 27 -0.12 1.31 10.48
CA GLY A 27 -1.09 0.22 10.43
C GLY A 27 -1.62 0.03 9.01
N CYS A 28 -2.06 1.12 8.39
CA CYS A 28 -2.57 1.13 7.01
C CYS A 28 -1.51 0.66 6.01
N PHE A 29 -0.28 1.18 6.10
CA PHE A 29 0.80 0.78 5.20
C PHE A 29 1.22 -0.68 5.39
N ARG A 30 1.16 -1.21 6.62
CA ARG A 30 1.40 -2.64 6.87
C ARG A 30 0.30 -3.52 6.30
N ASP A 31 -0.95 -3.11 6.40
CA ASP A 31 -2.09 -3.81 5.81
C ASP A 31 -1.92 -3.95 4.29
N LEU A 32 -1.56 -2.84 3.63
CA LEU A 32 -1.22 -2.84 2.20
C LEU A 32 -0.12 -3.84 1.85
N GLN A 33 0.90 -4.02 2.69
CA GLN A 33 2.02 -4.93 2.38
C GLN A 33 1.57 -6.39 2.28
N VAL A 34 0.63 -6.83 3.14
CA VAL A 34 0.28 -8.24 3.29
C VAL A 34 -1.05 -8.60 2.62
N HIS A 35 -1.92 -7.62 2.38
CA HIS A 35 -3.22 -7.83 1.75
C HIS A 35 -3.31 -7.23 0.35
N PHE A 36 -2.18 -6.86 -0.28
CA PHE A 36 -2.18 -6.31 -1.64
C PHE A 36 -2.76 -7.28 -2.67
N PHE A 37 -2.40 -8.56 -2.62
CA PHE A 37 -2.84 -9.56 -3.60
C PHE A 37 -4.16 -10.23 -3.20
N GLU A 38 -5.25 -9.46 -3.05
CA GLU A 38 -6.54 -10.07 -2.71
C GLU A 38 -7.01 -11.02 -3.83
N PRO A 39 -7.45 -12.26 -3.49
CA PRO A 39 -7.78 -13.27 -4.49
C PRO A 39 -8.81 -12.82 -5.53
N LEU A 40 -9.77 -11.98 -5.12
CA LEU A 40 -10.77 -11.41 -6.02
C LEU A 40 -10.12 -10.59 -7.15
N TRP A 41 -9.21 -9.67 -6.82
CA TRP A 41 -8.58 -8.78 -7.80
C TRP A 41 -7.57 -9.50 -8.66
N VAL A 42 -6.81 -10.43 -8.08
CA VAL A 42 -5.88 -11.28 -8.83
C VAL A 42 -6.65 -12.11 -9.86
N THR A 43 -7.74 -12.76 -9.45
CA THR A 43 -8.55 -13.59 -10.35
C THR A 43 -9.17 -12.79 -11.48
N GLN A 44 -9.68 -11.59 -11.19
CA GLN A 44 -10.20 -10.68 -12.22
C GLN A 44 -9.11 -10.23 -13.20
N ALA A 45 -7.91 -9.89 -12.71
CA ALA A 45 -6.76 -9.56 -13.56
C ALA A 45 -6.39 -10.72 -14.49
N LEU A 46 -6.25 -11.94 -13.95
CA LEU A 46 -5.96 -13.15 -14.72
C LEU A 46 -7.03 -13.41 -15.79
N SER A 47 -8.31 -13.17 -15.46
CA SER A 47 -9.42 -13.34 -16.40
C SER A 47 -9.36 -12.35 -17.56
N LEU A 48 -8.92 -11.10 -17.34
CA LEU A 48 -8.80 -10.09 -18.39
C LEU A 48 -7.76 -10.48 -19.46
N HIS A 49 -6.71 -11.20 -19.06
CA HIS A 49 -5.65 -11.67 -19.96
C HIS A 49 -5.80 -13.15 -20.35
N GLN A 50 -7.02 -13.71 -20.21
CA GLN A 50 -7.37 -15.07 -20.68
C GLN A 50 -6.47 -16.18 -20.10
N ILE A 51 -5.94 -16.00 -18.89
CA ILE A 51 -5.17 -17.03 -18.21
C ILE A 51 -6.10 -18.21 -17.86
N PHE A 52 -5.66 -19.44 -18.15
CA PHE A 52 -6.42 -20.64 -17.87
C PHE A 52 -6.83 -20.74 -16.39
N GLN A 53 -8.11 -21.02 -16.13
CA GLN A 53 -8.66 -21.10 -14.77
C GLN A 53 -7.94 -22.12 -13.88
N SER A 54 -7.43 -23.20 -14.47
CA SER A 54 -6.64 -24.21 -13.74
C SER A 54 -5.37 -23.65 -13.10
N GLN A 55 -4.90 -22.47 -13.50
CA GLN A 55 -3.73 -21.80 -12.94
C GLN A 55 -4.08 -20.80 -11.83
N TRP A 56 -5.35 -20.41 -11.69
CA TRP A 56 -5.77 -19.32 -10.81
C TRP A 56 -5.50 -19.63 -9.34
N ASP A 57 -5.94 -20.79 -8.84
CA ASP A 57 -5.72 -21.18 -7.45
C ASP A 57 -4.24 -21.36 -7.12
N PRO A 58 -3.42 -22.05 -7.94
CA PRO A 58 -1.96 -22.10 -7.74
C PRO A 58 -1.29 -20.72 -7.68
N ILE A 59 -1.66 -19.79 -8.58
CA ILE A 59 -1.11 -18.43 -8.61
C ILE A 59 -1.52 -17.68 -7.33
N ASN A 60 -2.80 -17.70 -6.97
CA ASN A 60 -3.31 -17.07 -5.76
C ASN A 60 -2.61 -17.60 -4.51
N SER A 61 -2.50 -18.92 -4.36
CA SER A 61 -1.81 -19.54 -3.22
C SER A 61 -0.35 -19.07 -3.13
N LYS A 62 0.39 -19.10 -4.25
CA LYS A 62 1.79 -18.66 -4.28
C LYS A 62 1.95 -17.18 -3.93
N LEU A 63 1.05 -16.32 -4.43
CA LEU A 63 1.07 -14.89 -4.07
C LEU A 63 0.79 -14.70 -2.57
N GLN A 64 -0.18 -15.43 -2.01
CA GLN A 64 -0.53 -15.37 -0.59
C GLN A 64 0.58 -15.90 0.33
N ASP A 65 1.37 -16.87 -0.14
CA ASP A 65 2.54 -17.35 0.60
C ASP A 65 3.66 -16.30 0.58
N ARG A 66 3.98 -15.76 -0.60
CA ARG A 66 5.09 -14.81 -0.77
C ARG A 66 4.82 -13.43 -0.21
N VAL A 67 3.57 -12.96 -0.25
CA VAL A 67 3.20 -11.62 0.21
C VAL A 67 3.51 -11.43 1.71
N ARG A 68 3.56 -12.52 2.48
CA ARG A 68 3.95 -12.53 3.89
C ARG A 68 5.40 -12.10 4.13
N ASP A 69 6.27 -12.27 3.14
CA ASP A 69 7.68 -11.86 3.21
C ASP A 69 7.90 -10.39 2.83
N VAL A 70 6.89 -9.73 2.24
CA VAL A 70 6.98 -8.34 1.78
C VAL A 70 7.46 -7.38 2.87
N PRO A 71 6.94 -7.39 4.12
CA PRO A 71 7.42 -6.50 5.17
C PRO A 71 8.92 -6.66 5.45
N THR A 72 9.41 -7.90 5.44
CA THR A 72 10.83 -8.22 5.66
C THR A 72 11.68 -7.74 4.50
N ILE A 73 11.28 -8.05 3.26
CA ILE A 73 11.98 -7.61 2.03
C ILE A 73 12.01 -6.09 1.95
N LEU A 74 10.89 -5.43 2.25
CA LEU A 74 10.75 -3.99 2.27
C LEU A 74 11.71 -3.34 3.26
N LYS A 75 11.76 -3.84 4.49
CA LYS A 75 12.72 -3.37 5.51
C LYS A 75 14.17 -3.56 5.06
N GLN A 76 14.49 -4.73 4.52
CA GLN A 76 15.85 -5.03 4.03
C GLN A 76 16.26 -4.09 2.88
N ARG A 77 15.38 -3.84 1.91
CA ARG A 77 15.67 -2.94 0.78
C ARG A 77 15.73 -1.48 1.21
N ALA A 78 14.85 -1.06 2.11
CA ALA A 78 14.84 0.29 2.65
C ALA A 78 16.17 0.62 3.36
N ASN A 79 16.68 -0.31 4.18
CA ASN A 79 17.93 -0.14 4.90
C ASN A 79 19.18 -0.13 3.98
N ARG A 80 19.09 -0.71 2.78
CA ARG A 80 20.18 -0.67 1.79
C ARG A 80 20.27 0.66 1.02
N ARG A 81 19.22 1.50 1.06
CA ARG A 81 19.16 2.77 0.31
C ARG A 81 19.95 3.93 0.95
N GLY A 82 20.59 3.72 2.10
CA GLY A 82 21.52 4.68 2.70
C GLY A 82 21.00 5.34 3.98
N TYR A 83 21.41 6.59 4.22
CA TYR A 83 21.40 7.28 5.52
C TYR A 83 20.01 7.60 6.11
N SER A 84 18.93 7.46 5.33
CA SER A 84 17.56 7.63 5.83
C SER A 84 16.60 6.64 5.16
N SER A 85 16.15 5.65 5.94
CA SER A 85 15.16 4.69 5.47
C SER A 85 13.80 5.38 5.29
N PRO A 86 13.08 5.19 4.17
CA PRO A 86 11.73 5.75 3.97
C PRO A 86 10.69 5.19 4.97
N LEU A 87 11.06 4.12 5.70
CA LEU A 87 10.23 3.47 6.72
C LEU A 87 10.48 4.02 8.13
N GLU A 88 11.54 4.81 8.32
CA GLU A 88 11.92 5.40 9.61
C GLU A 88 11.21 6.75 9.85
N ASN A 89 11.44 7.37 11.01
CA ASN A 89 10.83 8.65 11.36
C ASN A 89 11.69 9.82 10.84
N PRO A 90 11.13 10.81 10.12
CA PRO A 90 9.73 10.89 9.65
C PRO A 90 9.43 9.89 8.53
N PHE A 91 8.26 9.25 8.60
CA PHE A 91 7.80 8.30 7.58
C PHE A 91 7.64 9.02 6.24
N GLN A 92 8.18 8.42 5.16
CA GLN A 92 8.16 9.00 3.83
C GLN A 92 7.20 8.20 2.94
N PRO A 93 5.88 8.48 2.96
CA PRO A 93 4.87 7.62 2.35
C PRO A 93 5.08 7.42 0.84
N ILE A 94 5.50 8.45 0.11
CA ILE A 94 5.74 8.35 -1.33
C ILE A 94 6.88 7.38 -1.63
N ALA A 95 8.05 7.60 -1.01
CA ALA A 95 9.22 6.74 -1.21
C ALA A 95 9.01 5.31 -0.70
N ALA A 96 8.26 5.14 0.40
CA ALA A 96 7.87 3.84 0.92
C ALA A 96 6.91 3.12 -0.03
N GLY A 97 5.93 3.84 -0.58
CA GLY A 97 4.99 3.34 -1.57
C GLY A 97 5.66 2.90 -2.86
N GLU A 98 6.56 3.70 -3.42
CA GLU A 98 7.33 3.35 -4.62
C GLU A 98 8.17 2.08 -4.42
N LEU A 99 8.84 1.98 -3.27
CA LEU A 99 9.62 0.78 -2.94
C LEU A 99 8.71 -0.44 -2.77
N LEU A 100 7.57 -0.29 -2.09
CA LEU A 100 6.59 -1.35 -1.93
C LEU A 100 6.05 -1.83 -3.29
N ARG A 101 5.68 -0.90 -4.17
CA ARG A 101 5.22 -1.20 -5.53
C ARG A 101 6.24 -2.02 -6.31
N GLN A 102 7.51 -1.61 -6.29
CA GLN A 102 8.60 -2.34 -6.96
C GLN A 102 8.70 -3.79 -6.46
N ILE A 103 8.66 -3.99 -5.14
CA ILE A 103 8.72 -5.33 -4.53
C ILE A 103 7.52 -6.17 -4.94
N LEU A 104 6.32 -5.60 -4.90
CA LEU A 104 5.09 -6.31 -5.24
C LEU A 104 5.06 -6.67 -6.75
N LEU A 105 5.45 -5.76 -7.63
CA LEU A 105 5.51 -6.04 -9.07
C LEU A 105 6.54 -7.13 -9.38
N GLU A 106 7.74 -7.06 -8.80
CA GLU A 106 8.76 -8.11 -8.97
C GLU A 106 8.26 -9.48 -8.49
N MET A 107 7.57 -9.51 -7.34
CA MET A 107 6.98 -10.73 -6.79
C MET A 107 5.88 -11.29 -7.70
N PHE A 108 5.00 -10.43 -8.20
CA PHE A 108 3.92 -10.81 -9.12
C PHE A 108 4.48 -11.39 -10.41
N THR A 109 5.44 -10.70 -11.03
CA THR A 109 6.16 -11.15 -12.23
C THR A 109 6.82 -12.51 -11.99
N GLN A 110 7.47 -12.72 -10.84
CA GLN A 110 8.09 -14.01 -10.53
C GLN A 110 7.06 -15.14 -10.46
N VAL A 111 5.93 -14.94 -9.77
CA VAL A 111 4.89 -15.97 -9.65
C VAL A 111 4.26 -16.31 -11.00
N LEU A 112 4.02 -15.31 -11.85
CA LEU A 112 3.48 -15.52 -13.18
C LEU A 112 4.48 -16.24 -14.10
N ASN A 113 5.76 -15.86 -14.06
CA ASN A 113 6.81 -16.55 -14.81
C ASN A 113 6.94 -18.02 -14.39
N GLU A 114 6.82 -18.34 -13.10
CA GLU A 114 6.80 -19.73 -12.60
C GLU A 114 5.58 -20.53 -13.10
N SER A 115 4.56 -19.85 -13.60
CA SER A 115 3.36 -20.44 -14.23
C SER A 115 3.43 -20.40 -15.76
N ASN A 116 4.59 -20.08 -16.34
CA ASN A 116 4.83 -19.89 -17.78
C ASN A 116 4.04 -18.72 -18.41
N ILE A 117 3.64 -17.73 -17.61
CA ILE A 117 3.04 -16.50 -18.08
C ILE A 117 4.17 -15.46 -18.13
N THR A 118 4.74 -15.22 -19.32
CA THR A 118 5.98 -14.46 -19.48
C THR A 118 5.83 -13.19 -20.32
N ASN A 119 4.63 -12.88 -20.82
CA ASN A 119 4.41 -11.64 -21.54
C ASN A 119 4.44 -10.46 -20.55
N GLN A 120 5.51 -9.67 -20.62
CA GLN A 120 5.73 -8.57 -19.69
C GLN A 120 4.63 -7.49 -19.76
N SER A 121 4.06 -7.22 -20.94
CA SER A 121 2.95 -6.26 -21.08
C SER A 121 1.72 -6.74 -20.32
N ASP A 122 1.37 -8.02 -20.50
CA ASP A 122 0.22 -8.62 -19.80
C ASP A 122 0.42 -8.61 -18.28
N ILE A 123 1.64 -8.91 -17.82
CA ILE A 123 1.99 -8.89 -16.39
C ILE A 123 1.83 -7.48 -15.80
N GLU A 124 2.32 -6.46 -16.50
CA GLU A 124 2.23 -5.07 -16.06
C GLU A 124 0.79 -4.56 -16.06
N GLU A 125 0.00 -4.91 -17.08
CA GLU A 125 -1.42 -4.56 -17.17
C GLU A 125 -2.25 -5.25 -16.08
N MET A 126 -2.01 -6.54 -15.81
CA MET A 126 -2.64 -7.25 -14.70
C MET A 126 -2.29 -6.62 -13.34
N PHE A 127 -1.03 -6.25 -13.14
CA PHE A 127 -0.60 -5.60 -11.90
C PHE A 127 -1.24 -4.21 -11.75
N ALA A 128 -1.25 -3.41 -12.82
CA ALA A 128 -1.89 -2.10 -12.83
C ALA A 128 -3.40 -2.19 -12.55
N TYR A 129 -4.06 -3.24 -13.03
CA TYR A 129 -5.45 -3.52 -12.70
C TYR A 129 -5.64 -3.73 -11.18
N ILE A 130 -4.80 -4.56 -10.55
CA ILE A 130 -4.85 -4.82 -9.10
C ILE A 130 -4.61 -3.52 -8.30
N GLU A 131 -3.62 -2.71 -8.70
CA GLU A 131 -3.38 -1.38 -8.12
C GLU A 131 -4.62 -0.49 -8.23
N GLN A 132 -5.26 -0.47 -9.41
CA GLN A 132 -6.42 0.36 -9.68
C GLN A 132 -7.63 -0.02 -8.81
N GLN A 133 -7.89 -1.32 -8.59
CA GLN A 133 -9.00 -1.77 -7.74
C GLN A 133 -8.84 -1.34 -6.27
N GLN A 134 -7.60 -1.10 -5.84
CA GLN A 134 -7.28 -0.75 -4.46
C GLN A 134 -6.85 0.71 -4.28
N ARG A 135 -7.04 1.54 -5.31
CA ARG A 135 -6.55 2.92 -5.36
C ARG A 135 -6.97 3.74 -4.15
N GLU A 136 -8.21 3.62 -3.68
CA GLU A 136 -8.67 4.40 -2.52
C GLU A 136 -8.01 3.93 -1.21
N ARG A 137 -7.75 2.62 -1.04
CA ARG A 137 -6.98 2.09 0.11
C ARG A 137 -5.53 2.56 0.06
N ILE A 138 -4.91 2.49 -1.12
CA ILE A 138 -3.57 3.01 -1.37
C ILE A 138 -3.47 4.49 -1.02
N LYS A 139 -4.43 5.28 -1.50
CA LYS A 139 -4.52 6.72 -1.26
C LYS A 139 -4.75 7.04 0.21
N ALA A 140 -5.55 6.25 0.91
CA ALA A 140 -5.77 6.41 2.34
C ALA A 140 -4.48 6.19 3.15
N CYS A 141 -3.65 5.20 2.78
CA CYS A 141 -2.42 4.91 3.52
C CYS A 141 -1.22 5.77 3.13
N LEU A 142 -1.17 6.28 1.89
CA LEU A 142 0.01 6.97 1.33
C LEU A 142 -0.24 8.44 0.96
N GLY A 143 -1.47 8.94 1.15
CA GLY A 143 -1.90 10.27 0.72
C GLY A 143 -2.35 10.31 -0.74
N THR A 144 -2.54 11.51 -1.30
CA THR A 144 -3.11 11.75 -2.66
C THR A 144 -2.28 11.23 -3.85
N THR A 145 -1.36 10.31 -3.61
CA THR A 145 -0.36 9.85 -4.57
C THR A 145 -0.82 8.58 -5.29
N LYS A 146 -0.63 8.52 -6.61
CA LYS A 146 -0.67 7.27 -7.37
C LYS A 146 0.58 6.46 -7.05
N LEU A 147 0.47 5.13 -6.89
CA LEU A 147 1.64 4.25 -6.92
C LEU A 147 2.18 4.22 -8.36
N GLY A 148 3.09 5.15 -8.68
CA GLY A 148 3.68 5.29 -10.00
C GLY A 148 2.91 6.20 -10.97
N LYS A 149 3.67 6.87 -11.85
CA LYS A 149 3.20 7.52 -13.07
C LYS A 149 3.25 6.53 -14.22
#